data_AF-A0A944S873-F1
#
_entry.id   AF-A0A944S873-F1
#
_cell.length_a   1.000
_cell.length_b   1.000
_cell.length_c   1.000
_cell.angle_alpha   90.00
_cell.angle_beta   90.00
_cell.angle_gamma   90.00
#
_symmetry.space_group_name_H-M   'P 1'
#
loop_
_entity.id
_entity.type
_entity.pdbx_description
1 polymer ?
#
loop_
_entity_poly.entity_id
_entity_poly.type
_entity_poly.pdbx_seq_one_letter_code
_entity_poly.pdbx_strand_id
1 'polypeptide(L)'
;MNRESGHVLFPVLAFSFSLLLLFTFVSNILPQVEGEAPTETKVDLSALTMDQFISMGEELFSGKGTCTLCHNNLGRAPDILVMNIGEAALERMADDRYKGEANDVESYFRESMVFPSMYVVASFGKKGSNDSESPMPTVDKAPLNLSTIEIDAIIAFMQAKDGNEVTVELPTMDAAENVTADSNRSAPVAAATGEEAVGKYGCSACHIINGSGGDLGPDLSKIGERQTAALIESSIIDPNSVIAEGYTVGLMPTDFGEKMTVKELKMIAKLLQQQ
;
A
#
# COMPACT_ATOMS: atom_id res chain seq x y z
N MET A 1 -52.20 -46.08 20.17
CA MET A 1 -51.01 -45.19 20.17
C MET A 1 -49.96 -45.77 19.22
N ASN A 2 -49.84 -45.13 18.06
CA ASN A 2 -48.79 -45.09 17.04
C ASN A 2 -47.80 -46.27 16.95
N ARG A 3 -48.03 -47.14 15.96
CA ARG A 3 -47.11 -48.21 15.50
C ARG A 3 -46.69 -48.02 14.04
N GLU A 4 -46.58 -46.77 13.58
CA GLU A 4 -46.16 -46.43 12.20
C GLU A 4 -44.90 -45.55 12.12
N SER A 5 -44.45 -44.97 13.23
CA SER A 5 -43.30 -44.05 13.26
C SER A 5 -41.93 -44.72 13.12
N GLY A 6 -41.83 -46.05 13.25
CA GLY A 6 -40.56 -46.78 13.15
C GLY A 6 -40.04 -46.96 11.71
N HIS A 7 -40.94 -47.01 10.71
CA HIS A 7 -40.56 -47.25 9.32
C HIS A 7 -39.93 -46.03 8.63
N VAL A 8 -40.23 -44.81 9.10
CA VAL A 8 -39.73 -43.55 8.52
C VAL A 8 -38.46 -43.07 9.22
N LEU A 9 -38.29 -43.39 10.50
CA LEU A 9 -37.14 -42.94 11.29
C LEU A 9 -35.81 -43.52 10.77
N PHE A 10 -35.81 -44.81 10.41
CA PHE A 10 -34.61 -45.49 9.91
C PHE A 10 -34.06 -44.91 8.59
N PRO A 11 -34.86 -44.71 7.52
CA PRO A 11 -34.35 -44.11 6.28
C PRO A 11 -33.92 -42.65 6.44
N VAL A 12 -34.56 -41.87 7.32
CA VAL A 12 -34.14 -40.49 7.60
C VAL A 12 -32.79 -40.42 8.32
N LEU A 13 -32.57 -41.31 9.29
CA LEU A 13 -31.28 -41.44 9.97
C LEU A 13 -30.19 -41.94 9.01
N ALA A 14 -30.49 -42.94 8.18
CA ALA A 14 -29.56 -43.45 7.19
C ALA A 14 -29.17 -42.39 6.15
N PHE A 15 -30.12 -41.58 5.68
CA PHE A 15 -29.86 -40.48 4.76
C PHE A 15 -29.01 -39.39 5.40
N SER A 16 -29.37 -38.95 6.61
CA SER A 16 -28.60 -37.94 7.35
C SER A 16 -27.17 -38.39 7.62
N PHE A 17 -26.97 -39.65 8.01
CA PHE A 17 -25.64 -40.19 8.26
C PHE A 17 -24.83 -40.32 6.96
N SER A 18 -25.47 -40.71 5.86
CA SER A 18 -24.82 -40.76 4.54
C SER A 18 -24.41 -39.38 4.05
N LEU A 19 -25.23 -38.35 4.28
CA LEU A 19 -24.91 -36.97 3.93
C LEU A 19 -23.70 -36.46 4.74
N LEU A 20 -23.66 -36.73 6.04
CA LEU A 20 -22.54 -36.35 6.91
C LEU A 20 -21.24 -37.05 6.52
N LEU A 21 -21.31 -38.35 6.19
CA LEU A 21 -20.15 -39.10 5.72
C LEU A 21 -19.65 -38.57 4.36
N LEU A 22 -20.56 -38.27 3.43
CA LEU A 22 -20.22 -37.69 2.14
C LEU A 22 -19.52 -36.33 2.32
N PHE A 23 -20.07 -35.46 3.17
CA PHE A 23 -19.48 -34.15 3.43
C PHE A 23 -18.10 -34.29 4.07
N THR A 24 -17.95 -35.17 5.06
CA THR A 24 -16.66 -35.45 5.71
C THR A 24 -15.63 -36.02 4.75
N PHE A 25 -16.07 -36.88 3.83
CA PHE A 25 -15.22 -37.47 2.80
C PHE A 25 -14.75 -36.41 1.79
N VAL A 26 -15.65 -35.56 1.30
CA VAL A 26 -15.32 -34.45 0.40
C VAL A 26 -14.38 -33.46 1.10
N SER A 27 -14.64 -33.11 2.36
CA SER A 27 -13.77 -32.21 3.14
C SER A 27 -12.37 -32.79 3.38
N ASN A 28 -12.20 -34.12 3.41
CA ASN A 28 -10.88 -34.75 3.52
C ASN A 28 -10.18 -34.96 2.16
N ILE A 29 -10.92 -34.94 1.05
CA ILE A 29 -10.33 -34.94 -0.31
C ILE A 29 -9.80 -33.54 -0.66
N LEU A 30 -10.43 -32.49 -0.14
CA LEU A 30 -9.90 -31.14 -0.29
C LEU A 30 -8.53 -31.09 0.40
N PRO A 31 -7.46 -30.74 -0.33
CA PRO A 31 -6.14 -30.55 0.27
C PRO A 31 -6.29 -29.54 1.40
N GLN A 32 -6.02 -29.97 2.64
CA GLN A 32 -5.96 -29.04 3.75
C GLN A 32 -4.70 -28.22 3.58
N VAL A 33 -4.82 -27.09 2.87
CA VAL A 33 -3.79 -26.07 2.84
C VAL A 33 -3.86 -25.38 4.20
N GLU A 34 -3.22 -26.00 5.20
CA GLU A 34 -2.74 -25.25 6.34
C GLU A 34 -1.87 -24.14 5.75
N GLY A 35 -2.22 -22.88 6.03
CA GLY A 35 -1.34 -21.78 5.74
C GLY A 35 -0.09 -22.00 6.57
N GLU A 36 0.89 -22.74 6.02
CA GLU A 36 2.24 -22.74 6.54
C GLU A 36 2.61 -21.26 6.60
N ALA A 37 2.71 -20.75 7.82
CA ALA A 37 3.26 -19.42 8.04
C ALA A 37 4.53 -19.37 7.18
N PRO A 38 4.69 -18.34 6.32
CA PRO A 38 5.86 -18.24 5.47
C PRO A 38 7.06 -18.51 6.34
N THR A 39 7.88 -19.50 5.95
CA THR A 39 9.05 -19.89 6.71
C THR A 39 9.76 -18.60 7.08
N GLU A 40 9.83 -18.30 8.38
CA GLU A 40 10.43 -17.06 8.84
C GLU A 40 11.88 -17.11 8.40
N THR A 41 12.17 -16.46 7.28
CA THR A 41 13.52 -16.03 6.98
C THR A 41 13.80 -15.00 8.06
N LYS A 42 14.37 -15.46 9.17
CA LYS A 42 15.08 -14.61 10.11
C LYS A 42 16.12 -13.94 9.24
N VAL A 43 15.86 -12.69 8.88
CA VAL A 43 16.83 -11.87 8.19
C VAL A 43 17.93 -11.72 9.21
N ASP A 44 18.99 -12.50 9.02
CA ASP A 44 20.17 -12.39 9.84
C ASP A 44 20.81 -11.06 9.47
N LEU A 45 20.51 -10.03 10.25
CA LEU A 45 21.04 -8.68 10.03
C LEU A 45 22.56 -8.62 10.18
N SER A 46 23.19 -9.67 10.75
CA SER A 46 24.65 -9.82 10.76
C SER A 46 25.23 -10.28 9.41
N ALA A 47 24.36 -10.72 8.48
CA ALA A 47 24.69 -11.12 7.12
C ALA A 47 24.05 -10.19 6.06
N LEU A 48 23.43 -9.08 6.46
CA LEU A 48 22.80 -8.15 5.54
C LEU A 48 23.88 -7.45 4.70
N THR A 49 23.86 -7.71 3.40
CA THR A 49 24.72 -7.03 2.42
C THR A 49 24.07 -5.74 1.92
N MET A 50 24.88 -4.81 1.40
CA MET A 50 24.34 -3.58 0.81
C MET A 50 23.40 -3.87 -0.36
N ASP A 51 23.70 -4.87 -1.20
CA ASP A 51 22.82 -5.29 -2.30
C ASP A 51 21.44 -5.76 -1.80
N GLN A 52 21.40 -6.50 -0.69
CA GLN A 52 20.14 -6.90 -0.06
C GLN A 52 19.39 -5.70 0.54
N PHE A 53 20.11 -4.73 1.09
CA PHE A 53 19.51 -3.52 1.64
C PHE A 53 18.91 -2.61 0.56
N ILE A 54 19.61 -2.46 -0.58
CA ILE A 54 19.11 -1.80 -1.79
C ILE A 54 17.85 -2.49 -2.30
N SER A 55 17.87 -3.83 -2.39
CA SER A 55 16.71 -4.61 -2.84
C SER A 55 15.51 -4.45 -1.91
N MET A 56 15.74 -4.40 -0.59
CA MET A 56 14.69 -4.09 0.39
C MET A 56 14.13 -2.67 0.18
N GLY A 57 14.99 -1.70 -0.12
CA GLY A 57 14.59 -0.34 -0.47
C GLY A 57 13.67 -0.26 -1.69
N GLU A 58 13.97 -1.04 -2.74
CA GLU A 58 13.14 -1.12 -3.94
C GLU A 58 11.74 -1.69 -3.65
N GLU A 59 11.67 -2.76 -2.85
CA GLU A 59 10.41 -3.36 -2.41
C GLU A 59 9.59 -2.38 -1.56
N LEU A 60 10.25 -1.67 -0.63
CA LEU A 60 9.59 -0.64 0.18
C LEU A 60 9.10 0.53 -0.66
N PHE A 61 9.89 0.98 -1.63
CA PHE A 61 9.56 2.10 -2.52
C PHE A 61 8.28 1.82 -3.33
N SER A 62 8.14 0.60 -3.85
CA SER A 62 6.98 0.18 -4.65
C SER A 62 5.81 -0.40 -3.83
N GLY A 63 6.10 -0.89 -2.62
CA GLY A 63 5.16 -1.51 -1.70
C GLY A 63 4.72 -0.57 -0.58
N LYS A 64 5.23 -0.78 0.63
CA LYS A 64 4.79 -0.08 1.87
C LYS A 64 4.88 1.44 1.76
N GLY A 65 5.93 1.98 1.13
CA GLY A 65 6.11 3.42 0.93
C GLY A 65 5.16 4.02 -0.10
N THR A 66 4.57 3.20 -0.98
CA THR A 66 3.67 3.62 -2.07
C THR A 66 4.22 4.75 -2.94
N CYS A 67 5.54 4.91 -3.02
CA CYS A 67 6.19 6.07 -3.61
C CYS A 67 5.83 6.20 -5.10
N THR A 68 5.78 5.06 -5.80
CA THR A 68 5.40 4.95 -7.22
C THR A 68 3.98 5.41 -7.53
N LEU A 69 3.10 5.54 -6.53
CA LEU A 69 1.74 6.06 -6.72
C LEU A 69 1.75 7.55 -7.10
N CYS A 70 2.72 8.30 -6.58
CA CYS A 70 2.86 9.73 -6.84
C CYS A 70 4.03 10.04 -7.77
N HIS A 71 5.14 9.35 -7.56
CA HIS A 71 6.39 9.56 -8.25
C HIS A 71 6.45 8.72 -9.51
N ASN A 72 5.79 9.22 -10.55
CA ASN A 72 5.64 8.60 -11.85
C ASN A 72 5.39 9.67 -12.92
N ASN A 73 5.10 9.24 -14.14
CA ASN A 73 4.86 10.10 -15.28
C ASN A 73 3.46 10.76 -15.32
N LEU A 74 2.63 10.60 -14.28
CA LEU A 74 1.28 11.18 -14.23
C LEU A 74 1.26 12.64 -13.76
N GLY A 75 2.42 13.22 -13.43
CA GLY A 75 2.57 14.65 -13.13
C GLY A 75 2.08 15.07 -11.74
N ARG A 76 1.92 14.13 -10.80
CA ARG A 76 1.53 14.42 -9.41
C ARG A 76 2.70 14.83 -8.53
N ALA A 77 3.86 14.25 -8.79
CA ALA A 77 5.13 14.58 -8.17
C ALA A 77 6.23 14.52 -9.25
N PRO A 78 7.44 15.04 -8.98
CA PRO A 78 8.57 14.82 -9.88
C PRO A 78 8.77 13.32 -10.16
N ASP A 79 8.98 12.97 -11.42
CA ASP A 79 9.13 11.58 -11.86
C ASP A 79 10.52 11.03 -11.52
N ILE A 80 10.72 10.71 -10.24
CA ILE A 80 11.98 10.17 -9.69
C ILE A 80 12.30 8.75 -10.17
N LEU A 81 11.40 8.09 -10.91
CA LEU A 81 11.70 6.81 -11.53
C LEU A 81 12.69 6.97 -12.70
N VAL A 82 12.58 8.07 -13.45
CA VAL A 82 13.35 8.29 -14.68
C VAL A 82 14.38 9.41 -14.59
N MET A 83 14.28 10.31 -13.60
CA MET A 83 15.32 11.32 -13.35
C MET A 83 16.41 10.82 -12.38
N ASN A 84 17.59 11.45 -12.46
CA ASN A 84 18.61 11.36 -11.42
C ASN A 84 18.25 12.36 -10.30
N ILE A 85 17.68 11.84 -9.21
CA ILE A 85 17.25 12.63 -8.07
C ILE A 85 18.44 13.03 -7.19
N GLY A 86 19.56 12.30 -7.24
CA GLY A 86 20.80 12.65 -6.52
C GLY A 86 21.45 13.92 -7.06
N GLU A 87 21.61 14.05 -8.38
CA GLU A 87 22.09 15.30 -8.99
C GLU A 87 21.11 16.45 -8.76
N ALA A 88 19.81 16.19 -8.93
CA ALA A 88 18.79 17.20 -8.68
C ALA A 88 18.77 17.66 -7.21
N ALA A 89 19.11 16.81 -6.24
CA ALA A 89 19.20 17.19 -4.84
C ALA A 89 20.28 18.28 -4.63
N LEU A 90 21.44 18.13 -5.26
CA LEU A 90 22.52 19.12 -5.18
C LEU A 90 22.08 20.48 -5.73
N GLU A 91 21.39 20.49 -6.87
CA GLU A 91 20.85 21.72 -7.45
C GLU A 91 19.78 22.36 -6.55
N ARG A 92 18.90 21.55 -5.97
CA ARG A 92 17.80 22.02 -5.12
C ARG A 92 18.28 22.57 -3.78
N MET A 93 19.32 21.99 -3.18
CA MET A 93 19.95 22.53 -1.96
C MET A 93 20.62 23.90 -2.22
N ALA A 94 21.02 24.18 -3.46
CA ALA A 94 21.58 25.47 -3.86
C ALA A 94 20.52 26.52 -4.24
N ASP A 95 19.24 26.16 -4.29
CA ASP A 95 18.14 27.06 -4.61
C ASP A 95 17.83 27.96 -3.40
N ASP A 96 17.68 29.28 -3.60
CA ASP A 96 17.35 30.25 -2.55
C ASP A 96 16.02 29.94 -1.84
N ARG A 97 15.14 29.13 -2.44
CA ARG A 97 13.87 28.69 -1.84
C ARG A 97 14.04 27.51 -0.86
N TYR A 98 15.21 26.88 -0.82
CA TYR A 98 15.53 25.81 0.11
C TYR A 98 15.54 26.33 1.54
N LYS A 99 14.72 25.73 2.39
CA LYS A 99 14.59 26.11 3.81
C LYS A 99 15.20 25.06 4.75
N GLY A 100 15.68 23.95 4.19
CA GLY A 100 16.20 22.81 4.92
C GLY A 100 17.60 23.01 5.47
N GLU A 101 18.08 21.98 6.17
CA GLU A 101 19.41 21.94 6.78
C GLU A 101 20.31 20.85 6.18
N ALA A 102 19.80 20.06 5.22
CA ALA A 102 20.61 19.05 4.54
C ALA A 102 21.82 19.66 3.81
N ASN A 103 22.94 18.95 3.86
CA ASN A 103 24.21 19.38 3.25
C ASN A 103 24.80 18.36 2.27
N ASP A 104 24.13 17.23 2.10
CA ASP A 104 24.51 16.13 1.21
C ASP A 104 23.25 15.43 0.67
N VAL A 105 23.43 14.55 -0.33
CA VAL A 105 22.32 13.89 -1.02
C VAL A 105 21.48 13.02 -0.07
N GLU A 106 22.13 12.31 0.85
CA GLU A 106 21.46 11.44 1.80
C GLU A 106 20.59 12.21 2.78
N SER A 107 21.16 13.23 3.44
CA SER A 107 20.42 14.10 4.35
C SER A 107 19.27 14.82 3.62
N TYR A 108 19.45 15.17 2.34
CA TYR A 108 18.40 15.77 1.53
C TYR A 108 17.26 14.80 1.23
N PHE A 109 17.55 13.54 0.89
CA PHE A 109 16.51 12.53 0.68
C PHE A 109 15.73 12.25 1.96
N ARG A 110 16.44 12.11 3.09
CA ARG A 110 15.82 11.93 4.40
C ARG A 110 14.92 13.11 4.77
N GLU A 111 15.43 14.33 4.64
CA GLU A 111 14.67 15.54 4.95
C GLU A 111 13.46 15.69 4.03
N SER A 112 13.61 15.41 2.73
CA SER A 112 12.50 15.45 1.77
C SER A 112 11.39 14.45 2.12
N MET A 113 11.72 13.32 2.73
CA MET A 113 10.75 12.29 3.14
C MET A 113 10.07 12.59 4.48
N VAL A 114 10.80 13.15 5.45
CA VAL A 114 10.29 13.42 6.81
C VAL A 114 9.68 14.83 6.91
N PHE A 115 10.21 15.79 6.15
CA PHE A 115 9.80 17.19 6.12
C PHE A 115 9.65 17.69 4.66
N PRO A 116 8.69 17.16 3.88
CA PRO A 116 8.60 17.40 2.44
C PRO A 116 8.34 18.86 2.04
N SER A 117 7.95 19.73 2.98
CA SER A 117 7.73 21.16 2.73
C SER A 117 8.98 22.03 2.93
N MET A 118 10.14 21.46 3.32
CA MET A 118 11.40 22.21 3.39
C MET A 118 11.86 22.67 2.01
N TYR A 119 11.48 21.92 0.97
CA TYR A 119 11.60 22.32 -0.41
C TYR A 119 10.51 21.69 -1.26
N VAL A 120 9.78 22.52 -1.99
CA VAL A 120 8.78 22.06 -2.95
C VAL A 120 9.23 22.45 -4.34
N VAL A 121 9.37 21.44 -5.21
CA VAL A 121 9.70 21.67 -6.62
C VAL A 121 8.62 22.54 -7.25
N ALA A 122 9.04 23.51 -8.07
CA ALA A 122 8.11 24.43 -8.70
C ALA A 122 6.99 23.68 -9.45
N SER A 123 5.75 24.13 -9.28
CA SER A 123 4.52 23.54 -9.83
C SER A 123 4.05 22.22 -9.20
N PHE A 124 4.70 21.72 -8.15
CA PHE A 124 4.29 20.50 -7.45
C PHE A 124 3.74 20.74 -6.04
N GLY A 125 3.60 22.00 -5.60
CA GLY A 125 2.97 22.31 -4.33
C GLY A 125 1.46 22.13 -4.33
N LYS A 126 0.89 22.10 -3.12
CA LYS A 126 -0.57 22.11 -2.96
C LYS A 126 -1.15 23.36 -3.63
N LYS A 127 -2.28 23.19 -4.33
CA LYS A 127 -2.97 24.27 -5.00
C LYS A 127 -3.25 25.43 -4.03
N GLY A 128 -2.85 26.64 -4.41
CA GLY A 128 -3.01 27.86 -3.59
C GLY A 128 -1.91 28.09 -2.54
N SER A 129 -0.96 27.16 -2.37
CA SER A 129 0.21 27.35 -1.49
C SER A 129 1.37 28.09 -2.17
N ASN A 130 1.33 28.29 -3.49
CA ASN A 130 2.46 28.81 -4.27
C ASN A 130 3.76 28.05 -4.00
N ASP A 131 3.70 26.70 -4.06
CA ASP A 131 4.85 25.82 -3.79
C ASP A 131 5.48 26.02 -2.40
N SER A 132 4.69 26.45 -1.41
CA SER A 132 5.15 26.52 -0.01
C SER A 132 4.77 25.30 0.82
N GLU A 133 3.84 24.47 0.34
CA GLU A 133 3.35 23.29 1.06
C GLU A 133 3.35 22.08 0.12
N SER A 134 4.01 21.01 0.53
CA SER A 134 4.08 19.78 -0.26
C SER A 134 2.81 18.94 -0.15
N PRO A 135 2.31 18.36 -1.26
CA PRO A 135 1.26 17.36 -1.22
C PRO A 135 1.77 15.96 -0.78
N MET A 136 3.09 15.76 -0.71
CA MET A 136 3.69 14.52 -0.23
C MET A 136 3.45 14.36 1.28
N PRO A 137 2.98 13.18 1.74
CA PRO A 137 2.85 12.90 3.18
C PRO A 137 4.23 12.73 3.82
N THR A 138 4.32 13.03 5.12
CA THR A 138 5.49 12.69 5.94
C THR A 138 5.56 11.18 6.13
N VAL A 139 6.61 10.53 5.62
CA VAL A 139 6.61 9.07 5.45
C VAL A 139 6.73 8.28 6.76
N ASP A 140 7.26 8.90 7.81
CA ASP A 140 7.41 8.32 9.15
C ASP A 140 6.12 8.39 9.99
N LYS A 141 5.06 8.98 9.44
CA LYS A 141 3.73 9.07 10.08
C LYS A 141 2.72 8.22 9.34
N ALA A 142 1.55 8.04 9.96
CA ALA A 142 0.40 7.46 9.29
C ALA A 142 0.06 8.22 8.00
N PRO A 143 -0.31 7.51 6.91
CA PRO A 143 -0.61 6.08 6.85
C PRO A 143 0.61 5.17 6.63
N LEU A 144 1.77 5.71 6.22
CA LEU A 144 2.91 4.89 5.77
C LEU A 144 3.73 4.30 6.92
N ASN A 145 3.93 5.07 8.00
CA ASN A 145 4.66 4.65 9.21
C ASN A 145 5.98 3.92 8.89
N LEU A 146 6.81 4.53 8.03
CA LEU A 146 8.14 4.02 7.74
C LEU A 146 9.06 4.26 8.93
N SER A 147 9.75 3.20 9.35
CA SER A 147 10.84 3.29 10.33
C SER A 147 12.07 3.94 9.71
N THR A 148 12.99 4.41 10.55
CA THR A 148 14.27 4.99 10.08
C THR A 148 15.03 4.03 9.17
N ILE A 149 15.06 2.73 9.49
CA ILE A 149 15.78 1.73 8.68
C ILE A 149 15.09 1.52 7.32
N GLU A 150 13.76 1.55 7.28
CA GLU A 150 13.04 1.47 6.00
C GLU A 150 13.27 2.71 5.14
N ILE A 151 13.34 3.90 5.75
CA ILE A 151 13.73 5.13 5.07
C ILE A 151 15.16 5.02 4.52
N ASP A 152 16.10 4.50 5.31
CA ASP A 152 17.50 4.32 4.91
C ASP A 152 17.63 3.36 3.73
N ALA A 153 16.86 2.27 3.74
CA ALA A 153 16.82 1.34 2.63
C ALA A 153 16.31 2.00 1.35
N ILE A 154 15.24 2.81 1.45
CA ILE A 154 14.72 3.58 0.30
C ILE A 154 15.77 4.56 -0.23
N ILE A 155 16.51 5.25 0.66
CA ILE A 155 17.62 6.14 0.27
C ILE A 155 18.70 5.33 -0.47
N ALA A 156 19.11 4.17 0.06
CA ALA A 156 20.08 3.28 -0.57
C ALA A 156 19.67 2.93 -2.00
N PHE A 157 18.41 2.52 -2.16
CA PHE A 157 17.82 2.20 -3.45
C PHE A 157 17.82 3.39 -4.40
N MET A 158 17.38 4.57 -3.95
CA MET A 158 17.34 5.77 -4.79
C MET A 158 18.73 6.18 -5.27
N GLN A 159 19.75 6.14 -4.40
CA GLN A 159 21.13 6.42 -4.78
C GLN A 159 21.65 5.39 -5.80
N ALA A 160 21.45 4.09 -5.52
CA ALA A 160 21.89 3.01 -6.40
C ALA A 160 21.20 3.04 -7.78
N LYS A 161 19.88 3.31 -7.82
CA LYS A 161 19.09 3.42 -9.06
C LYS A 161 19.67 4.47 -10.00
N ASP A 162 20.14 5.57 -9.44
CA ASP A 162 20.71 6.69 -10.19
C ASP A 162 22.18 6.48 -10.56
N GLY A 163 22.79 5.36 -10.14
CA GLY A 163 24.22 5.08 -10.33
C GLY A 163 25.12 5.90 -9.41
N ASN A 164 24.57 6.53 -8.37
CA ASN A 164 25.33 7.26 -7.36
C ASN A 164 25.92 6.29 -6.31
N GLU A 165 26.97 6.74 -5.61
CA GLU A 165 27.51 5.98 -4.47
C GLU A 165 26.46 5.92 -3.35
N VAL A 166 26.28 4.72 -2.79
CA VAL A 166 25.38 4.50 -1.65
C VAL A 166 26.10 4.92 -0.39
N THR A 167 25.60 5.96 0.28
CA THR A 167 26.26 6.56 1.45
C THR A 167 25.66 6.11 2.77
N VAL A 168 24.43 5.57 2.75
CA VAL A 168 23.77 5.08 3.97
C VAL A 168 24.51 3.88 4.55
N GLU A 169 24.62 3.85 5.88
CA GLU A 169 25.25 2.74 6.58
C GLU A 169 24.26 1.59 6.80
N LEU A 170 24.78 0.37 6.79
CA LEU A 170 23.98 -0.80 7.14
C LEU A 170 23.59 -0.75 8.63
N PRO A 171 22.36 -1.13 8.98
CA PRO A 171 21.92 -1.14 10.37
C PRO A 171 22.76 -2.12 11.20
N THR A 172 23.24 -1.67 12.36
CA THR A 172 23.95 -2.53 13.31
C THR A 172 22.98 -3.30 14.21
N MET A 173 23.45 -4.39 14.83
CA MET A 173 22.62 -5.24 15.70
C MET A 173 21.96 -4.47 16.86
N ASP A 174 22.61 -3.42 17.38
CA ASP A 174 22.07 -2.58 18.46
C ASP A 174 20.99 -1.60 17.94
N ALA A 175 21.11 -1.14 16.69
CA ALA A 175 20.07 -0.36 16.02
C ALA A 175 18.89 -1.25 15.59
N ALA A 176 19.15 -2.53 15.35
CA ALA A 176 18.15 -3.55 15.07
C ALA A 176 17.31 -3.94 16.30
N GLU A 177 17.75 -3.67 17.53
CA GLU A 177 16.91 -3.85 18.73
C GLU A 177 15.83 -2.75 18.87
N ASN A 178 16.05 -1.57 18.25
CA ASN A 178 15.01 -0.55 18.06
C ASN A 178 14.17 -0.76 16.81
N VAL A 179 14.50 -1.77 15.99
CA VAL A 179 13.45 -2.55 15.34
C VAL A 179 12.86 -3.37 16.46
N THR A 180 11.99 -2.76 17.27
CA THR A 180 11.04 -3.57 18.00
C THR A 180 10.48 -4.51 16.97
N ALA A 181 10.70 -5.79 17.21
CA ALA A 181 10.08 -6.88 16.53
C ALA A 181 8.56 -6.64 16.54
N ASP A 182 8.10 -5.88 15.56
CA ASP A 182 6.88 -6.19 14.82
C ASP A 182 7.24 -7.19 13.72
N SER A 183 8.16 -8.12 14.06
CA SER A 183 8.23 -9.47 13.53
C SER A 183 6.99 -10.29 13.88
N ASN A 184 5.90 -9.67 14.33
CA ASN A 184 4.63 -10.01 13.74
C ASN A 184 4.68 -9.59 12.26
N ARG A 185 5.41 -10.37 11.44
CA ARG A 185 5.01 -10.64 10.06
C ARG A 185 3.64 -11.31 10.14
N SER A 186 2.62 -10.55 10.54
CA SER A 186 1.31 -10.78 10.00
C SER A 186 1.49 -10.58 8.52
N ALA A 187 1.17 -11.62 7.74
CA ALA A 187 0.71 -11.46 6.37
C ALA A 187 0.02 -10.10 6.23
N PRO A 188 0.37 -9.27 5.22
CA PRO A 188 0.13 -7.83 5.19
C PRO A 188 -1.16 -7.52 5.92
N VAL A 189 -1.07 -6.99 7.15
CA VAL A 189 -2.21 -6.99 8.10
C VAL A 189 -3.42 -6.53 7.33
N ALA A 190 -4.36 -7.45 7.12
CA ALA A 190 -5.55 -7.13 6.36
C ALA A 190 -6.22 -6.00 7.13
N ALA A 191 -6.46 -4.87 6.46
CA ALA A 191 -6.95 -3.68 7.11
C ALA A 191 -8.18 -4.02 7.97
N ALA A 192 -8.24 -3.50 9.20
CA ALA A 192 -9.31 -3.84 10.12
C ALA A 192 -10.63 -3.14 9.76
N THR A 193 -10.56 -1.97 9.11
CA THR A 193 -11.73 -1.18 8.68
C THR A 193 -11.63 -0.74 7.22
N GLY A 194 -12.73 -0.21 6.68
CA GLY A 194 -12.76 0.34 5.32
C GLY A 194 -11.89 1.58 5.17
N GLU A 195 -11.80 2.42 6.21
CA GLU A 195 -10.98 3.63 6.21
C GLU A 195 -9.49 3.29 6.20
N GLU A 196 -9.10 2.29 7.00
CA GLU A 196 -7.73 1.78 7.00
C GLU A 196 -7.39 1.16 5.64
N ALA A 197 -8.33 0.41 5.04
CA ALA A 197 -8.14 -0.15 3.71
C ALA A 197 -8.00 0.94 2.63
N VAL A 198 -8.84 1.98 2.66
CA VAL A 198 -8.75 3.15 1.79
C VAL A 198 -7.37 3.84 1.92
N GLY A 199 -6.88 3.98 3.15
CA GLY A 199 -5.56 4.53 3.43
C GLY A 199 -4.42 3.65 2.92
N LYS A 200 -4.49 2.33 3.19
CA LYS A 200 -3.50 1.32 2.80
C LYS A 200 -3.27 1.26 1.30
N TYR A 201 -4.33 1.39 0.51
CA TYR A 201 -4.26 1.37 -0.95
C TYR A 201 -4.22 2.79 -1.57
N GLY A 202 -4.14 3.83 -0.75
CA GLY A 202 -3.95 5.21 -1.21
C GLY A 202 -5.11 5.76 -2.06
N CYS A 203 -6.36 5.34 -1.83
CA CYS A 203 -7.46 5.75 -2.72
C CYS A 203 -7.69 7.27 -2.68
N SER A 204 -7.57 7.88 -1.49
CA SER A 204 -7.69 9.34 -1.29
C SER A 204 -6.59 10.15 -1.98
N ALA A 205 -5.54 9.48 -2.46
CA ALA A 205 -4.43 10.12 -3.13
C ALA A 205 -4.85 10.63 -4.53
N CYS A 206 -5.82 9.98 -5.16
CA CYS A 206 -6.40 10.40 -6.44
C CYS A 206 -7.88 10.82 -6.32
N HIS A 207 -8.63 10.25 -5.39
CA HIS A 207 -10.06 10.53 -5.23
C HIS A 207 -10.36 11.43 -4.04
N ILE A 208 -11.40 12.26 -4.18
CA ILE A 208 -12.03 12.93 -3.04
C ILE A 208 -12.94 11.91 -2.34
N ILE A 209 -12.72 11.70 -1.04
CA ILE A 209 -13.48 10.78 -0.19
C ILE A 209 -13.87 11.56 1.07
N ASN A 210 -15.17 11.59 1.42
CA ASN A 210 -15.71 12.43 2.49
C ASN A 210 -15.29 13.91 2.39
N GLY A 211 -15.23 14.45 1.17
CA GLY A 211 -14.86 15.85 0.92
C GLY A 211 -13.36 16.17 1.05
N SER A 212 -12.48 15.18 1.17
CA SER A 212 -11.02 15.36 1.24
C SER A 212 -10.28 14.37 0.34
N GLY A 213 -9.22 14.79 -0.34
CA GLY A 213 -8.40 13.94 -1.22
C GLY A 213 -7.95 14.64 -2.50
N GLY A 214 -7.56 13.86 -3.51
CA GLY A 214 -7.15 14.34 -4.83
C GLY A 214 -8.31 14.53 -5.81
N ASP A 215 -8.12 15.36 -6.84
CA ASP A 215 -9.08 15.62 -7.92
C ASP A 215 -8.68 14.96 -9.27
N LEU A 216 -7.67 14.09 -9.25
CA LEU A 216 -7.24 13.31 -10.41
C LEU A 216 -8.23 12.19 -10.78
N GLY A 217 -8.93 11.65 -9.80
CA GLY A 217 -10.03 10.69 -9.94
C GLY A 217 -11.37 11.31 -9.51
N PRO A 218 -12.50 10.68 -9.90
CA PRO A 218 -13.84 11.17 -9.57
C PRO A 218 -14.07 11.33 -8.07
N ASP A 219 -14.83 12.36 -7.70
CA ASP A 219 -15.29 12.56 -6.33
C ASP A 219 -16.23 11.41 -5.91
N LEU A 220 -15.79 10.65 -4.91
CA LEU A 220 -16.47 9.49 -4.37
C LEU A 220 -17.33 9.84 -3.14
N SER A 221 -17.37 11.10 -2.71
CA SER A 221 -18.09 11.53 -1.51
C SER A 221 -19.61 11.34 -1.55
N LYS A 222 -20.16 11.01 -2.73
CA LYS A 222 -21.58 10.69 -2.96
C LYS A 222 -21.72 9.53 -3.95
N ILE A 223 -20.79 8.59 -3.91
CA ILE A 223 -20.82 7.46 -4.84
C ILE A 223 -21.93 6.47 -4.47
N GLY A 224 -22.30 6.37 -3.19
CA GLY A 224 -23.38 5.51 -2.71
C GLY A 224 -24.77 5.90 -3.22
N GLU A 225 -24.99 7.16 -3.59
CA GLU A 225 -26.23 7.62 -4.24
C GLU A 225 -26.38 7.11 -5.69
N ARG A 226 -25.26 6.75 -6.34
CA ARG A 226 -25.19 6.50 -7.79
C ARG A 226 -24.81 5.07 -8.14
N GLN A 227 -24.11 4.38 -7.25
CA GLN A 227 -23.59 3.04 -7.47
C GLN A 227 -24.02 2.08 -6.37
N THR A 228 -23.83 0.79 -6.63
CA THR A 228 -24.00 -0.27 -5.63
C THR A 228 -22.62 -0.78 -5.20
N ALA A 229 -22.52 -1.38 -4.01
CA ALA A 229 -21.27 -1.94 -3.53
C ALA A 229 -20.66 -2.92 -4.56
N ALA A 230 -21.48 -3.75 -5.21
CA ALA A 230 -21.02 -4.67 -6.24
C ALA A 230 -20.43 -3.97 -7.48
N LEU A 231 -21.01 -2.84 -7.89
CA LEU A 231 -20.47 -2.04 -9.01
C LEU A 231 -19.18 -1.31 -8.60
N ILE A 232 -19.09 -0.86 -7.34
CA ILE A 232 -17.87 -0.28 -6.78
C ILE A 232 -16.75 -1.34 -6.72
N GLU A 233 -17.05 -2.56 -6.26
CA GLU A 233 -16.10 -3.68 -6.28
C GLU A 233 -15.61 -3.96 -7.70
N SER A 234 -16.53 -4.04 -8.67
CA SER A 234 -16.19 -4.24 -10.08
C SER A 234 -15.31 -3.12 -10.64
N SER A 235 -15.57 -1.87 -10.25
CA SER A 235 -14.80 -0.70 -10.70
C SER A 235 -13.39 -0.67 -10.09
N ILE A 236 -13.17 -1.30 -8.94
CA ILE A 236 -11.84 -1.40 -8.32
C ILE A 236 -11.00 -2.50 -8.97
N ILE A 237 -11.61 -3.64 -9.30
CA ILE A 237 -10.91 -4.79 -9.90
C ILE A 237 -10.74 -4.67 -11.42
N ASP A 238 -11.62 -3.92 -12.09
CA ASP A 238 -11.58 -3.67 -13.53
C ASP A 238 -11.88 -2.19 -13.83
N PRO A 239 -10.95 -1.29 -13.50
CA PRO A 239 -11.20 0.16 -13.52
C PRO A 239 -11.33 0.75 -14.93
N ASN A 240 -10.93 0.02 -15.97
CA ASN A 240 -11.03 0.48 -17.35
C ASN A 240 -12.30 -0.03 -18.05
N SER A 241 -13.14 -0.83 -17.38
CA SER A 241 -14.40 -1.34 -17.93
C SER A 241 -15.46 -0.24 -18.08
N VAL A 242 -15.57 0.64 -17.09
CA VAL A 242 -16.51 1.77 -17.06
C VAL A 242 -15.81 2.96 -16.41
N ILE A 243 -15.59 4.02 -17.19
CA ILE A 243 -14.87 5.21 -16.74
C ILE A 243 -15.86 6.34 -16.54
N ALA A 244 -15.73 7.06 -15.42
CA ALA A 244 -16.54 8.23 -15.13
C ALA A 244 -16.35 9.31 -16.20
N GLU A 245 -17.43 10.01 -16.54
CA GLU A 245 -17.40 11.08 -17.52
C GLU A 245 -16.38 12.16 -17.12
N GLY A 246 -15.49 12.52 -18.05
CA GLY A 246 -14.43 13.51 -17.83
C GLY A 246 -13.08 12.96 -17.36
N TYR A 247 -12.93 11.64 -17.17
CA TYR A 247 -11.67 11.01 -16.75
C TYR A 247 -11.04 10.15 -17.85
N THR A 248 -9.70 10.00 -17.82
CA THR A 248 -8.95 9.26 -18.85
C THR A 248 -8.69 7.80 -18.46
N VAL A 249 -8.68 6.93 -19.47
CA VAL A 249 -8.31 5.50 -19.35
C VAL A 249 -6.90 5.37 -18.78
N GLY A 250 -6.68 4.38 -17.91
CA GLY A 250 -5.35 4.00 -17.42
C GLY A 250 -4.80 4.83 -16.26
N LEU A 251 -5.58 5.76 -15.70
CA LEU A 251 -5.18 6.51 -14.49
C LEU A 251 -5.26 5.66 -13.22
N MET A 252 -6.29 4.82 -13.11
CA MET A 252 -6.49 3.98 -11.93
C MET A 252 -5.69 2.66 -12.08
N PRO A 253 -4.87 2.29 -11.08
CA PRO A 253 -4.09 1.05 -11.10
C PRO A 253 -4.96 -0.19 -11.34
N THR A 254 -4.48 -1.10 -12.17
CA THR A 254 -5.20 -2.33 -12.56
C THR A 254 -4.84 -3.55 -11.72
N ASP A 255 -3.90 -3.40 -10.78
CA ASP A 255 -3.33 -4.49 -9.98
C ASP A 255 -3.97 -4.61 -8.59
N PHE A 256 -4.97 -3.78 -8.27
CA PHE A 256 -5.69 -3.85 -7.00
C PHE A 256 -6.35 -5.22 -6.77
N GLY A 257 -6.84 -5.88 -7.82
CA GLY A 257 -7.39 -7.24 -7.71
C GLY A 257 -6.38 -8.29 -7.24
N GLU A 258 -5.08 -8.06 -7.50
CA GLU A 258 -3.99 -8.94 -7.08
C GLU A 258 -3.43 -8.56 -5.70
N LYS A 259 -3.45 -7.26 -5.38
CA LYS A 259 -2.89 -6.71 -4.13
C LYS A 259 -3.85 -6.74 -2.93
N MET A 260 -5.16 -6.77 -3.17
CA MET A 260 -6.17 -6.65 -2.12
C MET A 260 -6.75 -8.01 -1.72
N THR A 261 -7.00 -8.19 -0.43
CA THR A 261 -7.87 -9.30 0.00
C THR A 261 -9.32 -9.03 -0.38
N VAL A 262 -10.10 -10.09 -0.64
CA VAL A 262 -11.56 -9.96 -0.88
C VAL A 262 -12.27 -9.25 0.27
N LYS A 263 -11.78 -9.40 1.50
CA LYS A 263 -12.33 -8.73 2.68
C LYS A 263 -12.11 -7.21 2.59
N GLU A 264 -10.90 -6.76 2.27
CA GLU A 264 -10.56 -5.33 2.13
C GLU A 264 -11.31 -4.67 0.98
N LEU A 265 -11.39 -5.35 -0.16
CA LEU A 265 -12.19 -4.89 -1.30
C LEU A 265 -13.65 -4.62 -0.90
N LYS A 266 -14.27 -5.58 -0.21
CA LYS A 266 -15.65 -5.46 0.28
C LYS A 266 -15.80 -4.39 1.36
N MET A 267 -14.81 -4.21 2.23
CA MET A 267 -14.83 -3.15 3.24
C MET A 267 -14.78 -1.76 2.60
N ILE A 268 -13.92 -1.57 1.60
CA ILE A 268 -13.83 -0.32 0.84
C ILE A 268 -15.13 -0.06 0.10
N ALA A 269 -15.63 -1.03 -0.66
CA ALA A 269 -16.86 -0.85 -1.42
C ALA A 269 -18.06 -0.55 -0.51
N LYS A 270 -18.15 -1.21 0.65
CA LYS A 270 -19.20 -0.94 1.64
C LYS A 270 -19.08 0.44 2.26
N LEU A 271 -17.86 0.88 2.59
CA LEU A 271 -17.61 2.23 3.10
C LEU A 271 -18.03 3.29 2.07
N LEU A 272 -17.61 3.13 0.83
CA LEU A 272 -17.95 4.04 -0.27
C LEU A 272 -19.45 4.05 -0.58
N GLN A 273 -20.11 2.90 -0.48
CA GLN A 273 -21.57 2.80 -0.64
C GLN A 273 -22.36 3.58 0.43
N GLN A 274 -21.75 3.82 1.59
CA GLN A 274 -22.36 4.54 2.70
C GLN A 274 -22.15 6.06 2.63
N GLN A 275 -21.41 6.55 1.62
CA GLN A 275 -21.21 7.98 1.35
C GLN A 275 -22.28 8.56 0.42
#